data_AF-A0A015K4B2-F1
#
_entry.id   AF-A0A015K4B2-F1
#
_cell.length_a   1.000
_cell.length_b   1.000
_cell.length_c   1.000
_cell.angle_alpha   90.00
_cell.angle_beta   90.00
_cell.angle_gamma   90.00
#
_symmetry.space_group_name_H-M   'P 1'
#
loop_
_entity.id
_entity.type
_entity.pdbx_description
1 polymer ?
#
loop_
_entity_poly.entity_id
_entity_poly.type
_entity_poly.pdbx_seq_one_letter_code
_entity_poly.pdbx_strand_id
1 'polypeptide(L)'
;MVRGNFHKLRANVTTKRRRQWSAREKLMVITYYERGHSKRSTADKFNIEPKQLREWISNKERLLKAVPYIQKLTTGARPKYPQLAL
;
A
#
# COMPACT_ATOMS: atom_id res chain seq x y z
N MET A 1 -33.88 25.03 -22.92
CA MET A 1 -33.47 24.57 -21.57
C MET A 1 -32.29 23.61 -21.71
N VAL A 2 -31.09 24.01 -21.28
CA VAL A 2 -29.88 23.17 -21.38
C VAL A 2 -29.80 22.27 -20.15
N ARG A 3 -29.89 20.95 -20.35
CA ARG A 3 -29.70 19.96 -19.27
C ARG A 3 -28.21 19.77 -19.04
N GLY A 4 -27.67 20.34 -17.96
CA GLY A 4 -26.28 20.13 -17.56
C GLY A 4 -26.05 18.70 -17.07
N ASN A 5 -25.08 18.00 -17.66
CA ASN A 5 -24.60 16.71 -17.16
C ASN A 5 -23.75 16.93 -15.89
N PHE A 6 -24.42 17.07 -14.76
CA PHE A 6 -23.75 17.04 -13.45
C PHE A 6 -23.31 15.60 -13.17
N HIS A 7 -22.09 15.24 -13.57
CA HIS A 7 -21.45 14.02 -13.10
C HIS A 7 -21.32 14.12 -11.58
N LYS A 8 -22.26 13.49 -10.86
CA LYS A 8 -22.18 13.33 -9.41
C LYS A 8 -20.89 12.56 -9.12
N LEU A 9 -19.84 13.26 -8.68
CA LEU A 9 -18.61 12.67 -8.16
C LEU A 9 -18.95 11.93 -6.87
N ARG A 10 -19.50 10.72 -6.99
CA ARG A 10 -19.66 9.81 -5.84
C ARG A 10 -18.26 9.35 -5.46
N ALA A 11 -17.79 9.75 -4.29
CA ALA A 11 -16.61 9.13 -3.72
C ALA A 11 -16.88 7.62 -3.59
N ASN A 12 -16.07 6.78 -4.24
CA ASN A 12 -16.09 5.34 -4.04
C ASN A 12 -15.54 5.05 -2.64
N VAL A 13 -16.38 5.20 -1.62
CA VAL A 13 -16.05 4.86 -0.23
C VAL A 13 -15.94 3.34 -0.14
N THR A 14 -14.73 2.81 -0.32
CA THR A 14 -14.48 1.38 -0.21
C THR A 14 -14.55 1.00 1.27
N THR A 15 -15.52 0.18 1.67
CA THR A 15 -15.65 -0.32 3.05
C THR A 15 -14.54 -1.29 3.44
N LYS A 16 -13.82 -1.85 2.46
CA LYS A 16 -12.67 -2.74 2.69
C LYS A 16 -11.51 -1.94 3.27
N ARG A 17 -11.13 -2.20 4.53
CA ARG A 17 -9.87 -1.70 5.09
C ARG A 17 -8.72 -2.26 4.26
N ARG A 18 -8.11 -1.43 3.41
CA ARG A 18 -6.91 -1.81 2.66
C ARG A 18 -5.78 -2.05 3.66
N ARG A 19 -5.31 -3.28 3.76
CA ARG A 19 -4.13 -3.61 4.56
C ARG A 19 -2.97 -2.74 4.09
N GLN A 20 -2.36 -2.01 5.00
CA GLN A 20 -1.11 -1.30 4.74
C GLN A 20 0.05 -2.26 5.00
N TRP A 21 1.03 -2.25 4.10
CA TRP A 21 2.25 -3.06 4.22
C TRP A 21 3.43 -2.15 4.52
N SER A 22 4.08 -2.38 5.66
CA SER A 22 5.31 -1.68 6.05
C SER A 22 6.49 -2.09 5.17
N ALA A 23 7.54 -1.26 5.12
CA ALA A 23 8.75 -1.58 4.34
C ALA A 23 9.39 -2.90 4.80
N ARG A 24 9.39 -3.16 6.11
CA ARG A 24 9.89 -4.40 6.71
C ARG A 24 9.07 -5.62 6.26
N GLU A 25 7.74 -5.54 6.32
CA GLU A 25 6.89 -6.65 5.85
C GLU A 25 7.08 -6.91 4.36
N LYS A 26 7.16 -5.86 3.53
CA LYS A 26 7.43 -6.01 2.09
C LYS A 26 8.76 -6.71 1.84
N LEU A 27 9.81 -6.37 2.58
CA LEU A 27 11.11 -7.05 2.50
C LEU A 27 11.04 -8.51 2.96
N MET A 28 10.27 -8.83 4.00
CA MET A 28 10.05 -10.23 4.39
C MET A 28 9.39 -11.04 3.27
N VAL A 29 8.42 -10.47 2.55
CA VAL A 29 7.80 -11.14 1.39
C VAL A 29 8.80 -11.32 0.24
N ILE A 30 9.62 -10.30 -0.05
CA ILE A 30 10.67 -10.38 -1.08
C ILE A 30 11.70 -11.45 -0.74
N THR A 31 12.21 -11.47 0.50
CA THR A 31 13.20 -12.47 0.95
C THR A 31 12.62 -13.89 0.90
N TYR A 32 11.33 -14.06 1.17
CA TYR A 32 10.67 -15.35 0.98
C TYR A 32 10.69 -15.76 -0.50
N TYR A 33 10.31 -14.86 -1.42
CA TYR A 33 10.39 -15.12 -2.86
C TYR A 33 11.83 -15.49 -3.31
N GLU A 34 12.84 -14.77 -2.82
CA GLU A 34 14.25 -14.99 -3.14
C GLU A 34 14.80 -16.35 -2.69
N ARG A 35 14.15 -17.02 -1.73
CA ARG A 35 14.49 -18.40 -1.32
C ARG A 35 14.11 -19.46 -2.35
N GLY A 36 13.62 -19.07 -3.52
CA GLY A 36 13.29 -19.98 -4.64
C GLY A 36 11.79 -20.27 -4.80
N HIS A 37 10.92 -19.51 -4.14
CA HIS A 37 9.49 -19.68 -4.30
C HIS A 37 8.96 -18.96 -5.54
N SER A 38 7.91 -19.49 -6.16
CA SER A 38 7.28 -18.84 -7.30
C SER A 38 6.60 -17.53 -6.89
N LYS A 39 6.45 -16.59 -7.83
CA LYS A 39 5.72 -15.33 -7.58
C LYS A 39 4.27 -15.59 -7.19
N ARG A 40 3.62 -16.58 -7.81
CA ARG A 40 2.21 -16.93 -7.57
C ARG A 40 2.02 -17.55 -6.19
N SER A 41 2.82 -18.56 -5.85
CA SER A 41 2.76 -19.19 -4.51
C SER A 41 3.06 -18.22 -3.38
N THR A 42 3.95 -17.25 -3.61
CA THR A 42 4.23 -16.18 -2.63
C THR A 42 3.03 -15.25 -2.50
N ALA A 43 2.45 -14.83 -3.62
CA ALA A 43 1.26 -13.97 -3.64
C ALA A 43 0.07 -14.61 -2.92
N ASP A 44 -0.19 -15.89 -3.18
CA ASP A 44 -1.26 -16.67 -2.56
C ASP A 44 -1.04 -16.80 -1.04
N LYS A 45 0.21 -17.11 -0.61
CA LYS A 45 0.56 -17.26 0.81
C LYS A 45 0.35 -15.97 1.62
N PHE A 46 0.67 -14.82 1.05
CA PHE A 46 0.54 -13.53 1.73
C PHE A 46 -0.78 -12.81 1.42
N ASN A 47 -1.67 -13.45 0.64
CA ASN A 47 -2.92 -12.88 0.14
C ASN A 47 -2.72 -11.48 -0.48
N ILE A 48 -1.72 -11.39 -1.35
CA ILE A 48 -1.38 -10.19 -2.13
C ILE A 48 -1.55 -10.46 -3.61
N GLU A 49 -1.67 -9.41 -4.42
CA GLU A 49 -1.70 -9.59 -5.86
C GLU A 49 -0.28 -9.82 -6.41
N PRO A 50 -0.07 -10.74 -7.37
CA PRO A 50 1.25 -10.94 -7.99
C PRO A 50 1.84 -9.68 -8.64
N LYS A 51 0.99 -8.72 -9.03
CA LYS A 51 1.42 -7.40 -9.49
C LYS A 51 2.11 -6.58 -8.39
N GLN A 52 1.58 -6.60 -7.17
CA GLN A 52 2.17 -5.91 -6.02
C GLN A 52 3.55 -6.50 -5.68
N LEU A 53 3.68 -7.82 -5.74
CA LEU A 53 4.97 -8.48 -5.52
C LEU A 53 6.02 -8.04 -6.54
N ARG A 54 5.66 -7.95 -7.83
CA ARG A 54 6.57 -7.45 -8.89
C ARG A 54 7.01 -6.01 -8.63
N GLU A 55 6.08 -5.15 -8.24
CA GLU A 55 6.38 -3.76 -7.90
C GLU A 55 7.32 -3.65 -6.69
N TRP A 56 7.15 -4.49 -5.67
CA TRP A 56 8.01 -4.48 -4.49
C TRP A 56 9.42 -4.98 -4.82
N ILE A 57 9.55 -6.01 -5.65
CA ILE A 57 10.84 -6.51 -6.13
C ILE A 57 11.56 -5.40 -6.92
N SER A 58 10.87 -4.71 -7.82
CA SER A 58 11.45 -3.58 -8.58
C SER A 58 11.87 -2.41 -7.70
N ASN A 59 11.21 -2.21 -6.56
CA ASN A 59 11.51 -1.13 -5.61
C ASN A 59 12.35 -1.60 -4.40
N LYS A 60 12.97 -2.80 -4.45
CA LYS A 60 13.68 -3.41 -3.31
C LYS A 60 14.74 -2.47 -2.70
N GLU A 61 15.54 -1.81 -3.53
CA GLU A 61 16.61 -0.90 -3.05
C GLU A 61 16.04 0.30 -2.26
N ARG A 62 14.91 0.85 -2.72
CA ARG A 62 14.22 1.94 -2.02
C ARG A 62 13.63 1.45 -0.70
N LEU A 63 13.11 0.22 -0.68
CA LEU A 63 12.61 -0.41 0.54
C LEU A 63 13.75 -0.63 1.56
N LEU A 64 14.94 -1.06 1.12
CA LEU A 64 16.13 -1.23 1.96
C LEU A 64 16.61 0.11 2.57
N LYS A 65 16.58 1.19 1.80
CA LYS A 65 16.90 2.54 2.30
C LYS A 65 15.85 3.09 3.28
N ALA A 66 14.61 2.63 3.19
CA ALA A 66 13.51 3.05 4.07
C ALA A 66 13.45 2.27 5.42
N VAL A 67 14.15 1.15 5.56
CA VAL A 67 14.14 0.29 6.76
C VAL A 67 14.58 0.97 8.07
N PRO A 68 15.56 1.90 8.12
CA PRO A 68 15.98 2.47 9.40
C PRO A 68 14.92 3.38 10.03
N TYR A 69 13.85 3.73 9.31
CA TYR A 69 12.79 4.57 9.83
C TYR A 69 11.44 3.88 9.72
N ILE A 70 10.91 3.48 10.88
CA ILE A 70 9.47 3.24 11.12
C ILE A 70 8.70 4.59 11.00
N GLN A 71 9.19 5.55 10.22
CA GLN A 71 8.41 6.72 9.85
C GLN A 71 7.45 6.27 8.76
N LYS A 72 6.16 6.43 9.03
CA LYS A 72 5.12 6.32 8.02
C LYS A 72 5.53 7.24 6.85
N LEU A 73 5.93 6.64 5.73
CA LEU A 73 6.28 7.37 4.49
C LEU A 73 5.18 8.33 4.04
N THR A 74 3.96 8.10 4.49
CA THR A 74 2.85 9.05 4.44
C THR A 74 2.20 9.10 5.83
N THR A 75 2.51 10.15 6.59
CA THR A 75 1.47 10.70 7.47
C THR A 75 0.38 11.14 6.51
N GLY A 76 -0.83 10.57 6.59
CA GLY A 76 -1.94 11.01 5.76
C GLY A 76 -2.20 12.51 5.91
N ALA A 77 -3.22 13.04 5.23
CA ALA A 77 -3.58 14.45 5.37
C ALA A 77 -3.60 14.85 6.86
N ARG A 78 -2.80 15.87 7.21
CA ARG A 78 -2.75 16.37 8.59
C ARG A 78 -4.17 16.74 9.00
N PRO A 79 -4.64 16.33 10.19
CA PRO A 79 -5.97 16.69 10.64
C PRO A 79 -6.08 18.22 10.65
N LYS A 80 -7.19 18.74 10.11
CA LYS A 80 -7.44 20.19 9.99
C LYS A 80 -7.46 20.88 11.36
N TYR A 81 -7.77 20.13 12.41
CA TYR A 81 -7.83 20.58 13.81
C TYR A 81 -7.11 19.58 14.71
N PRO A 82 -5.77 19.70 14.87
CA PRO A 82 -5.00 18.79 15.73
C PRO A 82 -5.38 18.89 17.21
N GLN A 83 -5.92 20.01 17.66
CA GLN A 83 -6.27 20.28 19.06
C GLN A 83 -7.49 19.49 19.59
N LEU A 84 -8.25 18.81 18.73
CA LEU A 84 -9.45 18.05 19.11
C LEU A 84 -9.20 16.54 19.26
N ALA A 85 -7.95 16.09 19.11
CA ALA A 85 -7.58 14.67 19.09
C ALA A 85 -6.98 14.17 20.43
N LEU A 86 -7.35 14.80 21.55
CA LEU A 86 -6.98 14.37 22.90
C LEU A 86 -7.78 13.15 23.35
#